data_AF-A0A8S9ZZY2-F1
#
_entry.id   AF-A0A8S9ZZY2-F1
#
_cell.length_a   1.000
_cell.length_b   1.000
_cell.length_c   1.000
_cell.angle_alpha   90.00
_cell.angle_beta   90.00
_cell.angle_gamma   90.00
#
_symmetry.space_group_name_H-M   'P 1'
#
loop_
_entity.id
_entity.type
_entity.pdbx_description
1 polymer ?
#
loop_
_entity_poly.entity_id
_entity_poly.type
_entity_poly.pdbx_seq_one_letter_code
_entity_poly.pdbx_strand_id
1 'polypeptide(L)'
;MPKPFQAKIFTILALNAEISTLRHKIKRNSGVSNINQMGFWNDALNSLARRDALIPRQPVILALQAFNNFPVLSTNDFNLYLNLIKARQATLGDRPFENLKALEDHCKMLFGSLF
;
A
#
# COMPACT_ATOMS: atom_id res chain seq x y z
N MET A 1 9.21 -18.73 -11.76
CA MET A 1 8.25 -18.41 -10.67
C MET A 1 7.21 -19.52 -10.61
N PRO A 2 6.92 -20.11 -9.45
CA PRO A 2 5.92 -21.17 -9.35
C PRO A 2 4.51 -20.62 -9.68
N LYS A 3 3.77 -21.32 -10.56
CA LYS A 3 2.40 -20.96 -10.97
C LYS A 3 1.44 -20.60 -9.82
N PRO A 4 1.41 -21.29 -8.66
CA PRO A 4 0.44 -20.96 -7.60
C PRO A 4 0.67 -19.60 -6.95
N PHE A 5 1.89 -19.07 -6.94
CA PHE A 5 2.20 -17.78 -6.32
C PHE A 5 2.20 -16.61 -7.31
N GLN A 6 2.18 -16.91 -8.61
CA GLN A 6 2.29 -15.93 -9.68
C GLN A 6 1.19 -14.87 -9.61
N ALA A 7 -0.08 -15.30 -9.48
CA ALA A 7 -1.22 -14.39 -9.38
C ALA A 7 -1.15 -13.49 -8.13
N LYS A 8 -0.76 -14.06 -6.99
CA LYS A 8 -0.63 -13.32 -5.72
C LYS A 8 0.44 -12.24 -5.83
N ILE A 9 1.60 -12.59 -6.35
CA ILE A 9 2.72 -11.64 -6.49
C ILE A 9 2.39 -10.56 -7.52
N PHE A 10 1.76 -10.89 -8.65
CA PHE A 10 1.31 -9.86 -9.60
C PHE A 10 0.29 -8.91 -8.99
N THR A 11 -0.59 -9.41 -8.12
CA THR A 11 -1.56 -8.55 -7.44
C THR A 11 -0.88 -7.60 -6.46
N ILE A 12 0.12 -8.07 -5.70
CA ILE A 12 0.93 -7.23 -4.81
C ILE A 12 1.73 -6.19 -5.61
N LEU A 13 2.31 -6.59 -6.75
CA LEU A 13 3.01 -5.68 -7.65
C LEU A 13 2.06 -4.62 -8.23
N ALA A 14 0.85 -5.00 -8.62
CA ALA A 14 -0.17 -4.08 -9.09
C ALA A 14 -0.56 -3.07 -8.00
N LEU A 15 -0.74 -3.52 -6.75
CA LEU A 15 -0.96 -2.63 -5.60
C LEU A 15 0.17 -1.62 -5.44
N ASN A 16 1.42 -2.08 -5.49
CA ASN A 16 2.58 -1.21 -5.38
C ASN A 16 2.65 -0.19 -6.53
N ALA A 17 2.34 -0.62 -7.77
CA ALA A 17 2.32 0.25 -8.93
C ALA A 17 1.23 1.33 -8.82
N GLU A 18 0.03 0.98 -8.38
CA GLU A 18 -1.08 1.92 -8.17
C GLU A 18 -0.73 2.98 -7.11
N ILE A 19 -0.25 2.55 -5.94
CA ILE A 19 0.14 3.45 -4.85
C ILE A 19 1.31 4.35 -5.28
N SER A 20 2.29 3.81 -6.00
CA SER A 20 3.46 4.57 -6.48
C SER A 20 3.06 5.60 -7.54
N THR A 21 2.19 5.22 -8.48
CA THR A 21 1.66 6.11 -9.52
C THR A 21 0.83 7.22 -8.89
N LEU A 22 -0.01 6.88 -7.91
CA LEU A 22 -0.79 7.84 -7.16
C LEU A 22 0.11 8.84 -6.46
N ARG A 23 1.10 8.38 -5.68
CA ARG A 23 2.10 9.24 -5.03
C ARG A 23 2.76 10.21 -6.01
N HIS A 24 3.12 9.75 -7.20
CA HIS A 24 3.77 10.59 -8.22
C HIS A 24 2.85 11.70 -8.77
N LYS A 25 1.53 11.48 -8.79
CA LYS A 25 0.55 12.52 -9.15
C LYS A 25 0.41 13.61 -8.08
N ILE A 26 0.74 13.32 -6.82
CA ILE A 26 0.59 14.25 -5.70
C ILE A 26 1.77 15.22 -5.65
N LYS A 27 1.61 16.36 -6.33
CA LYS A 27 2.55 17.48 -6.24
C LYS A 27 2.36 18.27 -4.95
N ARG A 28 3.41 18.98 -4.52
CA ARG A 28 3.35 19.95 -3.43
C ARG A 28 2.26 20.99 -3.74
N ASN A 29 1.43 21.32 -2.75
CA ASN A 29 0.30 22.25 -2.87
C ASN A 29 -0.84 21.82 -3.82
N SER A 30 -0.95 20.53 -4.17
CA SER A 30 -2.04 20.02 -5.04
C SER A 30 -3.42 19.85 -4.37
N GLY A 31 -3.58 20.33 -3.14
CA GLY A 31 -4.83 20.27 -2.38
C GLY A 31 -5.06 18.95 -1.64
N VAL A 32 -6.22 18.85 -0.95
CA VAL A 32 -6.56 17.73 -0.04
C VAL A 32 -7.06 16.50 -0.80
N SER A 33 -7.63 16.68 -2.00
CA SER A 33 -8.22 15.59 -2.81
C SER A 33 -7.23 14.46 -3.08
N ASN A 34 -5.98 14.80 -3.41
CA ASN A 34 -4.95 13.80 -3.70
C ASN A 34 -4.49 13.06 -2.44
N ILE A 35 -4.42 13.75 -1.29
CA ILE A 35 -4.10 13.12 0.00
C ILE A 35 -5.19 12.13 0.40
N ASN A 36 -6.46 12.47 0.17
CA ASN A 36 -7.60 11.59 0.44
C ASN A 36 -7.56 10.32 -0.42
N GLN A 37 -7.05 10.37 -1.64
CA GLN A 37 -6.86 9.18 -2.49
C GLN A 37 -5.82 8.21 -1.90
N MET A 38 -4.83 8.70 -1.17
CA MET A 38 -3.87 7.83 -0.47
C MET A 38 -4.49 7.23 0.80
N GLY A 39 -5.37 7.98 1.46
CA GLY A 39 -6.19 7.49 2.58
C GLY A 39 -7.10 6.32 2.17
N PHE A 40 -7.69 6.41 0.98
CA PHE A 40 -8.52 5.35 0.41
C PHE A 40 -7.84 3.97 0.44
N TRP A 41 -6.56 3.87 0.08
CA TRP A 41 -5.87 2.57 0.07
C TRP A 41 -5.66 2.00 1.46
N ASN A 42 -5.43 2.86 2.46
CA ASN A 42 -5.34 2.42 3.85
C ASN A 42 -6.70 1.89 4.33
N ASP A 43 -7.77 2.64 4.06
CA ASP A 43 -9.13 2.27 4.47
C ASP A 43 -9.60 0.99 3.75
N ALA A 44 -9.33 0.86 2.45
CA ALA A 44 -9.69 -0.31 1.65
C ALA A 44 -9.00 -1.59 2.16
N LEU A 45 -7.71 -1.53 2.50
CA LEU A 45 -7.00 -2.67 3.07
C LEU A 45 -7.50 -3.02 4.47
N ASN A 46 -7.80 -2.02 5.30
CA ASN A 46 -8.38 -2.25 6.62
C ASN A 46 -9.76 -2.90 6.51
N SER A 47 -10.62 -2.46 5.61
CA SER A 47 -11.93 -3.08 5.38
C SER A 47 -11.80 -4.50 4.83
N LEU A 48 -10.83 -4.76 3.96
CA LEU A 48 -10.54 -6.11 3.48
C LEU A 48 -10.08 -7.03 4.63
N ALA A 49 -9.18 -6.55 5.50
CA ALA A 49 -8.69 -7.30 6.66
C ALA A 49 -9.77 -7.56 7.72
N ARG A 50 -10.72 -6.62 7.88
CA ARG A 50 -11.90 -6.75 8.75
C ARG A 50 -12.97 -7.67 8.17
N ARG A 51 -12.91 -7.96 6.87
CA ARG A 51 -13.98 -8.62 6.11
C ARG A 51 -15.30 -7.85 6.21
N ASP A 52 -15.20 -6.53 6.12
CA ASP A 52 -16.38 -5.65 6.13
C ASP A 52 -17.31 -5.98 4.95
N ALA A 53 -18.61 -5.73 5.13
CA ALA A 53 -19.60 -5.94 4.06
C ALA A 53 -19.42 -4.97 2.86
N LEU A 54 -18.77 -3.83 3.10
CA LEU A 54 -18.55 -2.78 2.11
C LEU A 54 -17.07 -2.71 1.72
N ILE A 55 -16.66 -3.60 0.82
CA ILE A 55 -15.31 -3.56 0.22
C ILE A 55 -15.38 -2.74 -1.08
N PRO A 56 -14.47 -1.76 -1.28
CA PRO A 56 -14.41 -1.00 -2.52
C PRO A 56 -14.23 -1.88 -3.76
N ARG A 57 -14.94 -1.57 -4.85
CA ARG A 57 -14.86 -2.31 -6.14
C ARG A 57 -13.60 -1.99 -6.95
N GLN A 58 -12.48 -1.71 -6.29
CA GLN A 58 -11.22 -1.45 -6.96
C GLN A 58 -10.61 -2.80 -7.41
N PRO A 59 -10.15 -2.95 -8.66
CA PRO A 59 -9.68 -4.23 -9.21
C PRO A 59 -8.61 -4.97 -8.41
N VAL A 60 -7.60 -4.27 -7.90
CA VAL A 60 -6.55 -4.82 -7.04
C VAL A 60 -7.11 -5.26 -5.69
N ILE A 61 -8.02 -4.50 -5.08
CA ILE A 61 -8.67 -4.89 -3.82
C ILE A 61 -9.51 -6.15 -4.02
N LEU A 62 -10.27 -6.24 -5.11
CA LEU A 62 -11.04 -7.45 -5.47
C LEU A 62 -10.13 -8.65 -5.75
N ALA A 63 -9.00 -8.44 -6.42
CA ALA A 63 -8.01 -9.49 -6.66
C ALA A 63 -7.38 -9.97 -5.34
N LEU A 64 -7.09 -9.06 -4.41
CA LEU A 64 -6.60 -9.40 -3.07
C LEU A 64 -7.65 -10.19 -2.28
N GLN A 65 -8.92 -9.81 -2.38
CA GLN A 65 -10.05 -10.52 -1.75
C GLN A 65 -10.21 -11.94 -2.28
N ALA A 66 -9.94 -12.18 -3.55
CA ALA A 66 -10.04 -13.52 -4.16
C ALA A 66 -9.03 -14.53 -3.57
N PHE A 67 -8.01 -14.07 -2.85
CA PHE A 67 -7.09 -14.96 -2.14
C PHE A 67 -7.66 -15.33 -0.76
N ASN A 68 -7.92 -16.63 -0.56
CA ASN A 68 -8.44 -17.18 0.70
C ASN A 68 -7.60 -16.85 1.95
N ASN A 69 -6.33 -16.49 1.77
CA ASN A 69 -5.36 -16.24 2.84
C ASN A 69 -4.97 -14.77 2.93
N PHE A 70 -5.87 -13.83 2.62
CA PHE A 70 -5.60 -12.42 2.92
C PHE A 70 -5.42 -12.24 4.44
N PRO A 71 -4.34 -11.58 4.89
CA PRO A 71 -3.99 -11.51 6.30
C PRO A 71 -5.02 -10.71 7.12
N VAL A 72 -5.26 -11.17 8.35
CA VAL A 72 -6.14 -10.50 9.31
C VAL A 72 -5.43 -9.27 9.89
N LEU A 73 -6.20 -8.33 10.42
CA LEU A 73 -5.70 -7.17 11.16
C LEU A 73 -4.63 -7.58 12.19
N SER A 74 -3.63 -6.70 12.34
CA SER A 74 -2.55 -6.83 13.32
C SER A 74 -1.59 -8.00 13.11
N THR A 75 -1.69 -8.73 12.00
CA THR A 75 -0.66 -9.71 11.61
C THR A 75 0.56 -9.00 11.00
N ASN A 76 1.75 -9.61 11.12
CA ASN A 76 2.97 -9.07 10.52
C ASN A 76 2.82 -8.90 9.00
N ASP A 77 2.22 -9.89 8.33
CA ASP A 77 1.95 -9.85 6.89
C ASP A 77 1.06 -8.66 6.52
N PHE A 78 0.00 -8.38 7.29
CA PHE A 78 -0.84 -7.20 7.05
C PHE A 78 -0.08 -5.89 7.25
N ASN A 79 0.80 -5.84 8.27
CA ASN A 79 1.65 -4.68 8.51
C ASN A 79 2.60 -4.38 7.33
N LEU A 80 3.02 -5.40 6.55
CA LEU A 80 3.80 -5.19 5.33
C LEU A 80 3.02 -4.35 4.30
N TYR A 81 1.75 -4.68 4.06
CA TYR A 81 0.89 -3.89 3.16
C TYR A 81 0.71 -2.45 3.65
N LEU A 82 0.52 -2.26 4.95
CA LEU A 82 0.39 -0.91 5.53
C LEU A 82 1.70 -0.13 5.45
N ASN A 83 2.85 -0.77 5.67
CA ASN A 83 4.16 -0.15 5.59
C ASN A 83 4.44 0.39 4.18
N LEU A 84 3.99 -0.30 3.14
CA LEU A 84 4.11 0.15 1.76
C LEU A 84 3.35 1.47 1.53
N ILE A 85 2.12 1.58 2.05
CA ILE A 85 1.33 2.82 1.98
C ILE A 85 2.00 3.94 2.79
N LYS A 86 2.38 3.64 4.04
CA LYS A 86 3.00 4.63 4.96
C LYS A 86 4.31 5.19 4.41
N ALA A 87 5.17 4.34 3.86
CA ALA A 87 6.43 4.78 3.24
C ALA A 87 6.16 5.76 2.09
N ARG A 88 5.17 5.47 1.26
CA ARG A 88 4.77 6.34 0.15
C ARG A 88 4.08 7.63 0.62
N GLN A 89 3.35 7.59 1.73
CA GLN A 89 2.77 8.77 2.39
C GLN A 89 3.86 9.70 2.96
N ALA A 90 4.92 9.13 3.55
CA ALA A 90 6.01 9.92 4.15
C ALA A 90 6.74 10.81 3.14
N THR A 91 6.77 10.40 1.87
CA THR A 91 7.43 11.15 0.79
C THR A 91 6.47 12.02 -0.03
N LEU A 92 5.23 12.23 0.43
CA LEU A 92 4.26 13.05 -0.30
C LEU A 92 4.72 14.50 -0.43
N GLY A 93 4.59 15.05 -1.64
CA GLY A 93 5.02 16.42 -1.95
C GLY A 93 6.54 16.60 -1.95
N ASP A 94 7.29 15.52 -2.21
CA ASP A 94 8.75 15.50 -2.32
C ASP A 94 9.46 16.14 -1.12
N ARG A 95 8.94 15.85 0.08
CA ARG A 95 9.58 16.31 1.33
C ARG A 95 10.95 15.65 1.49
N PRO A 96 12.00 16.43 1.81
CA PRO A 96 13.31 15.86 2.12
C PRO A 96 13.24 15.08 3.44
N PHE A 97 14.11 14.09 3.57
CA PHE A 97 14.31 13.39 4.83
C PHE A 97 15.15 14.26 5.78
N GLU A 98 14.78 14.27 7.06
CA GLU A 98 15.45 15.10 8.07
C GLU A 98 16.89 14.64 8.36
N ASN A 99 17.15 13.34 8.23
CA ASN A 99 18.46 12.74 8.46
C ASN A 99 18.59 11.39 7.73
N LEU A 100 19.82 10.85 7.72
CA LEU A 100 20.14 9.57 7.09
C LEU A 100 19.31 8.41 7.68
N LYS A 101 19.08 8.41 8.99
CA LYS A 101 18.29 7.37 9.67
C LYS A 101 16.84 7.34 9.18
N ALA A 102 16.22 8.50 8.98
CA ALA A 102 14.86 8.60 8.45
C ALA A 102 14.78 8.06 7.01
N LEU A 103 15.83 8.26 6.20
CA LEU A 103 15.94 7.66 4.87
C LEU A 103 16.08 6.13 4.96
N GLU A 104 16.94 5.62 5.84
CA GLU A 104 17.12 4.18 6.06
C GLU A 104 15.82 3.50 6.50
N ASP A 105 15.12 4.09 7.48
CA ASP A 105 13.86 3.55 7.99
C ASP A 105 12.76 3.57 6.91
N HIS A 106 12.69 4.63 6.10
CA HIS A 106 11.82 4.66 4.93
C HIS A 106 12.16 3.55 3.92
N CYS A 107 13.43 3.34 3.62
CA CYS A 107 13.86 2.27 2.71
C CYS A 107 13.51 0.88 3.26
N LYS A 108 13.65 0.64 4.57
CA LYS A 108 13.22 -0.61 5.22
C LYS A 108 11.72 -0.83 5.10
N MET A 109 10.90 0.22 5.28
CA MET A 109 9.45 0.11 5.09
C MET A 109 9.07 -0.18 3.64
N LEU A 110 9.86 0.32 2.67
CA LEU A 110 9.59 0.14 1.25
C LEU A 110 10.03 -1.23 0.70
N PHE A 111 11.25 -1.65 1.02
CA PHE A 111 11.82 -2.92 0.56
C PHE A 111 11.40 -4.08 1.46
N GLY A 112 11.40 -3.87 2.77
CA GLY A 112 11.01 -4.89 3.74
C GLY A 112 9.52 -5.22 3.74
N SER A 113 8.68 -4.44 3.04
CA SER A 113 7.26 -4.78 2.82
C SER A 113 7.01 -5.66 1.60
N LEU A 114 8.02 -5.85 0.74
CA LEU A 114 7.93 -6.67 -0.49
C LEU A 114 8.60 -8.04 -0.36
N PHE A 115 9.33 -8.29 0.73
CA PHE A 115 10.10 -9.52 1.00
C PHE A 115 9.51 -10.33 2.15
#